data_AF-A0A4U0WTL9-F1
#
_entry.id   AF-A0A4U0WTL9-F1
#
_cell.length_a   1.000
_cell.length_b   1.000
_cell.length_c   1.000
_cell.angle_alpha   90.00
_cell.angle_beta   90.00
_cell.angle_gamma   90.00
#
_symmetry.space_group_name_H-M   'P 1'
#
loop_
_entity.id
_entity.type
_entity.pdbx_description
1 polymer ?
#
loop_
_entity_poly.entity_id
_entity_poly.type
_entity_poly.pdbx_seq_one_letter_code
_entity_poly.pdbx_strand_id
1 'polypeptide(L)'
;MPSSIASYFTQALGLLSLASALALPVPVNDGSPTRVLIGDLKTKITSPIGQSIANQLLGLETSQSSVVGTPPSNGQGLGACKKSTDPCCIYYSLSKDLSSDFTGPTGRCNDLARAAIRLGFHDAGTWSQSLAASGQDFGGADGSLVLFGEISRGENRGLEGIVAAAKKYQNKYGVGMADLIQYMATHAV
;
A
#
# COMPACT_ATOMS: atom_id res chain seq x y z
N MET A 1 -7.14 -61.06 -54.48
CA MET A 1 -8.46 -60.64 -53.98
C MET A 1 -8.26 -59.63 -52.86
N PRO A 2 -9.06 -58.56 -52.83
CA PRO A 2 -8.69 -57.20 -52.41
C PRO A 2 -8.89 -56.99 -50.89
N SER A 3 -8.36 -55.96 -50.24
CA SER A 3 -8.91 -54.58 -50.25
C SER A 3 -7.85 -53.64 -49.63
N SER A 4 -7.28 -52.70 -50.38
CA SER A 4 -7.74 -51.32 -50.63
C SER A 4 -7.61 -50.37 -49.42
N ILE A 5 -6.66 -49.43 -49.45
CA ILE A 5 -6.74 -48.03 -49.96
C ILE A 5 -6.97 -47.07 -48.78
N ALA A 6 -6.02 -46.16 -48.53
CA ALA A 6 -6.23 -44.71 -48.61
C ALA A 6 -5.06 -43.94 -47.95
N SER A 7 -4.29 -43.29 -48.82
CA SER A 7 -3.56 -42.05 -48.53
C SER A 7 -4.53 -41.01 -47.94
N TYR A 8 -4.05 -40.04 -47.15
CA TYR A 8 -4.31 -38.59 -47.35
C TYR A 8 -4.04 -37.73 -46.10
N PHE A 9 -3.34 -36.62 -46.37
CA PHE A 9 -3.48 -35.28 -45.79
C PHE A 9 -2.90 -34.95 -44.40
N THR A 10 -1.75 -34.26 -44.48
CA THR A 10 -1.41 -33.07 -43.71
C THR A 10 -2.61 -32.28 -43.17
N GLN A 11 -2.61 -32.01 -41.86
CA GLN A 11 -3.16 -30.79 -41.29
C GLN A 11 -2.29 -30.36 -40.09
N ALA A 12 -1.41 -29.39 -40.34
CA ALA A 12 -0.83 -28.58 -39.27
C ALA A 12 -1.94 -27.62 -38.80
N LEU A 13 -2.55 -27.90 -37.64
CA LEU A 13 -3.36 -26.90 -36.97
C LEU A 13 -2.41 -25.90 -36.29
N GLY A 14 -2.26 -24.74 -36.94
CA GLY A 14 -1.69 -23.56 -36.30
C GLY A 14 -2.56 -23.16 -35.12
N LEU A 15 -1.98 -23.18 -33.92
CA LEU A 15 -2.53 -22.50 -32.76
C LEU A 15 -2.46 -20.99 -33.04
N LEU A 16 -3.54 -20.41 -33.56
CA LEU A 16 -3.77 -18.98 -33.43
C LEU A 16 -3.93 -18.66 -31.95
N SER A 17 -2.86 -18.19 -31.34
CA SER A 17 -2.91 -17.45 -30.09
C SER A 17 -3.78 -16.21 -30.31
N LEU A 18 -5.04 -16.25 -29.86
CA LEU A 18 -5.77 -15.02 -29.56
C LEU A 18 -5.05 -14.36 -28.37
N ALA A 19 -4.03 -13.55 -28.69
CA ALA A 19 -3.66 -12.47 -27.80
C ALA A 19 -4.87 -11.53 -27.75
N SER A 20 -5.73 -11.69 -26.75
CA SER A 20 -6.59 -10.59 -26.35
C SER A 20 -5.65 -9.44 -26.03
N ALA A 21 -5.62 -8.44 -26.91
CA ALA A 21 -5.10 -7.14 -26.56
C ALA A 21 -5.97 -6.64 -25.40
N LEU A 22 -5.53 -6.92 -24.18
CA LEU A 22 -5.91 -6.14 -23.01
C LEU A 22 -5.53 -4.72 -23.40
N ALA A 23 -6.54 -3.92 -23.78
CA ALA A 23 -6.37 -2.51 -23.97
C ALA A 23 -5.62 -2.00 -22.74
N LEU A 24 -4.45 -1.39 -22.94
CA LEU A 24 -3.73 -0.75 -21.86
C LEU A 24 -4.76 0.16 -21.15
N PRO A 25 -4.97 0.00 -19.84
CA PRO A 25 -5.93 0.82 -19.14
C PRO A 25 -5.62 2.29 -19.43
N VAL A 26 -6.64 2.98 -19.92
CA VAL A 26 -6.56 4.41 -20.19
C VAL A 26 -6.19 5.07 -18.87
N PRO A 27 -5.12 5.88 -18.81
CA PRO A 27 -4.76 6.58 -17.59
C PRO A 27 -5.99 7.32 -17.05
N VAL A 28 -6.33 7.05 -15.79
CA VAL A 28 -7.45 7.73 -15.13
C VAL A 28 -7.15 9.23 -15.12
N ASN A 29 -7.89 9.99 -15.94
CA ASN A 29 -7.77 11.45 -15.99
C ASN A 29 -8.64 12.06 -14.90
N ASP A 30 -8.07 12.21 -13.71
CA ASP A 30 -8.65 12.85 -12.53
C ASP A 30 -8.30 14.36 -12.44
N GLY A 31 -7.77 14.95 -13.52
CA GLY A 31 -7.30 16.33 -13.55
C GLY A 31 -5.95 16.57 -12.86
N SER A 32 -5.27 15.51 -12.41
CA SER A 32 -3.91 15.63 -11.85
C SER A 32 -2.86 15.90 -12.92
N PRO A 33 -1.70 16.50 -12.54
CA PRO A 33 -0.54 16.62 -13.43
C PRO A 33 -0.10 15.26 -13.96
N THR A 34 0.74 15.27 -15.01
CA THR A 34 1.30 14.04 -15.57
C THR A 34 1.89 13.17 -14.45
N ARG A 35 1.38 11.94 -14.36
CA ARG A 35 1.83 10.93 -13.41
C ARG A 35 3.28 10.54 -13.74
N VAL A 36 4.11 10.42 -12.71
CA VAL A 36 5.55 10.15 -12.81
C VAL A 36 5.97 9.14 -11.77
N LEU A 37 7.02 8.39 -12.08
CA LEU A 37 7.65 7.51 -11.10
C LEU A 37 8.48 8.34 -10.11
N ILE A 38 8.58 7.83 -8.89
CA ILE A 38 9.27 8.45 -7.75
C ILE A 38 10.38 7.54 -7.24
N GLY A 39 11.32 8.10 -6.47
CA GLY A 39 12.40 7.35 -5.83
C GLY A 39 13.15 6.40 -6.77
N ASP A 40 13.38 5.19 -6.29
CA ASP A 40 14.08 4.11 -6.98
C ASP A 40 13.28 3.54 -8.17
N LEU A 41 11.95 3.65 -8.17
CA LEU A 41 11.10 3.20 -9.29
C LEU A 41 11.44 3.90 -10.61
N LYS A 42 12.09 5.07 -10.58
CA LYS A 42 12.57 5.76 -11.79
C LYS A 42 13.66 4.99 -12.54
N THR A 43 14.51 4.28 -11.81
CA THR A 43 15.76 3.72 -12.36
C THR A 43 15.91 2.23 -12.10
N LYS A 44 15.13 1.67 -11.17
CA LYS A 44 15.33 0.33 -10.64
C LYS A 44 13.99 -0.30 -10.29
N ILE A 45 13.43 -1.01 -11.27
CA ILE A 45 12.32 -1.94 -11.06
C ILE A 45 12.86 -3.35 -11.28
N THR A 46 12.99 -4.12 -10.20
CA THR A 46 13.62 -5.45 -10.24
C THR A 46 12.69 -6.58 -9.82
N SER A 47 11.43 -6.29 -9.47
CA SER A 47 10.46 -7.28 -9.02
C SER A 47 9.09 -7.06 -9.65
N PRO A 48 8.27 -8.12 -9.78
CA PRO A 48 6.88 -7.99 -10.21
C PRO A 48 6.07 -7.02 -9.35
N ILE A 49 6.32 -6.99 -8.03
CA ILE A 49 5.67 -6.06 -7.10
C ILE A 49 6.07 -4.61 -7.42
N GLY A 50 7.37 -4.35 -7.63
CA GLY A 50 7.84 -3.02 -8.02
C GLY A 50 7.24 -2.56 -9.34
N GLN A 51 7.06 -3.47 -10.30
CA GLN A 51 6.40 -3.15 -11.57
C GLN A 51 4.92 -2.82 -11.38
N SER A 52 4.20 -3.57 -10.55
CA SER A 52 2.79 -3.28 -10.24
C SER A 52 2.64 -1.93 -9.55
N ILE A 53 3.50 -1.59 -8.58
CA ILE A 53 3.52 -0.27 -7.93
C ILE A 53 3.77 0.83 -8.97
N ALA A 54 4.74 0.65 -9.87
CA ALA A 54 5.01 1.61 -10.94
C ALA A 54 3.78 1.81 -11.86
N ASN A 55 3.12 0.72 -12.23
CA ASN A 55 1.91 0.76 -13.05
C ASN A 55 0.77 1.50 -12.33
N GLN A 56 0.57 1.25 -11.04
CA GLN A 56 -0.42 1.95 -10.22
C GLN A 56 -0.14 3.47 -10.18
N LEU A 57 1.11 3.86 -9.91
CA LEU A 57 1.52 5.27 -9.90
C LEU A 57 1.31 5.95 -11.26
N LEU A 58 1.50 5.24 -12.36
CA LEU A 58 1.26 5.73 -13.72
C LEU A 58 -0.22 5.65 -14.15
N GLY A 59 -1.11 5.11 -13.30
CA GLY A 59 -2.53 4.92 -13.62
C GLY A 59 -2.82 3.80 -14.61
N LEU A 60 -1.86 2.90 -14.80
CA LEU A 60 -1.96 1.70 -15.64
C LEU A 60 -2.48 0.48 -14.85
N GLU A 61 -2.61 0.57 -13.53
CA GLU A 61 -3.21 -0.47 -12.70
C GLU A 61 -4.06 0.19 -11.61
N THR A 62 -5.05 -0.54 -11.09
CA THR A 62 -5.80 -0.09 -9.92
C THR A 62 -4.97 -0.26 -8.65
N SER A 63 -4.99 0.75 -7.77
CA SER A 63 -4.41 0.67 -6.43
C SER A 63 -5.33 -0.05 -5.43
N GLN A 64 -6.52 -0.49 -5.86
CA GLN A 64 -7.47 -1.22 -5.02
C GLN A 64 -7.37 -2.73 -5.29
N SER A 65 -7.13 -3.48 -4.22
CA SER A 65 -7.18 -4.94 -4.25
C SER A 65 -8.59 -5.45 -3.92
N SER A 66 -9.05 -6.48 -4.62
CA SER A 66 -10.24 -7.26 -4.24
C SER A 66 -9.90 -8.42 -3.28
N VAL A 67 -8.62 -8.64 -2.99
CA VAL A 67 -8.16 -9.68 -2.07
C VAL A 67 -8.54 -9.30 -0.65
N VAL A 68 -9.35 -10.13 -0.01
CA VAL A 68 -9.72 -9.98 1.40
C VAL A 68 -8.70 -10.73 2.25
N GLY A 69 -8.09 -10.03 3.21
CA GLY A 69 -7.13 -10.63 4.13
C GLY A 69 -7.80 -11.61 5.12
N THR A 70 -6.99 -12.50 5.67
CA THR A 70 -7.38 -13.55 6.61
C THR A 70 -7.48 -12.97 8.02
N PRO A 71 -8.67 -12.99 8.66
CA PRO A 71 -8.80 -12.52 10.04
C PRO A 71 -8.14 -13.50 11.03
N PRO A 72 -7.74 -13.03 12.23
CA PRO A 72 -7.22 -13.92 13.27
C PRO A 72 -8.27 -14.96 13.68
N SER A 73 -7.81 -16.20 13.95
CA SER A 73 -8.68 -17.25 14.49
C SER A 73 -9.37 -16.81 15.77
N ASN A 74 -10.62 -17.22 15.95
CA ASN A 74 -11.49 -16.81 17.06
C ASN A 74 -10.77 -16.93 18.42
N GLY A 75 -10.63 -15.79 19.10
CA GLY A 75 -10.03 -15.71 20.44
C GLY A 75 -8.50 -15.58 20.49
N GLN A 76 -7.78 -15.72 19.37
CA GLN A 76 -6.31 -15.70 19.36
C GLN A 76 -5.70 -14.34 18.98
N GLY A 77 -6.48 -13.46 18.33
CA GLY A 77 -6.10 -12.07 18.03
C GLY A 77 -4.71 -11.93 17.42
N LEU A 78 -3.90 -11.05 18.01
CA LEU A 78 -2.52 -10.78 17.58
C LEU A 78 -1.64 -12.04 17.52
N GLY A 79 -1.82 -12.99 18.45
CA GLY A 79 -1.01 -14.21 18.51
C GLY A 79 -1.22 -15.13 17.31
N ALA A 80 -2.44 -15.19 16.77
CA ALA A 80 -2.71 -15.93 15.53
C ALA A 80 -2.05 -15.26 14.33
N CYS A 81 -2.15 -13.93 14.22
CA CYS A 81 -1.60 -13.22 13.07
C CYS A 81 -0.07 -13.24 12.99
N LYS A 82 0.64 -13.31 14.12
CA LYS A 82 2.10 -13.50 14.11
C LYS A 82 2.55 -14.83 13.48
N LYS A 83 1.66 -15.82 13.41
CA LYS A 83 1.91 -17.14 12.79
C LYS A 83 1.29 -17.26 11.40
N SER A 84 0.56 -16.24 10.96
CA SER A 84 -0.10 -16.22 9.66
C SER A 84 0.91 -16.01 8.55
N THR A 85 0.75 -16.72 7.44
CA THR A 85 1.45 -16.43 6.18
C THR A 85 0.80 -15.27 5.42
N ASP A 86 -0.42 -14.89 5.79
CA ASP A 86 -1.11 -13.72 5.26
C ASP A 86 -0.64 -12.45 5.99
N PRO A 87 0.07 -11.53 5.32
CA PRO A 87 0.59 -10.31 5.92
C PRO A 87 -0.52 -9.35 6.37
N CYS A 88 -1.73 -9.45 5.82
CA CYS A 88 -2.86 -8.58 6.17
C CYS A 88 -3.50 -8.94 7.52
N CYS A 89 -3.27 -10.15 8.05
CA CYS A 89 -3.90 -10.58 9.31
C CYS A 89 -3.62 -9.60 10.45
N ILE A 90 -2.38 -9.13 10.57
CA ILE A 90 -1.94 -8.25 11.67
C ILE A 90 -2.80 -6.98 11.75
N TYR A 91 -3.23 -6.46 10.61
CA TYR A 91 -4.01 -5.24 10.48
C TYR A 91 -5.43 -5.38 11.02
N TYR A 92 -6.03 -6.58 11.06
CA TYR A 92 -7.32 -6.78 11.75
C TYR A 92 -7.22 -6.52 13.25
N SER A 93 -6.14 -7.02 13.86
CA SER A 93 -5.92 -6.83 15.31
C SER A 93 -5.50 -5.39 15.62
N LEU A 94 -4.77 -4.73 14.72
CA LEU A 94 -4.46 -3.31 14.83
C LEU A 94 -5.72 -2.44 14.68
N SER A 95 -6.53 -2.70 13.65
CA SER A 95 -7.80 -2.00 13.37
C SER A 95 -8.74 -2.02 14.57
N LYS A 96 -8.91 -3.18 15.21
CA LYS A 96 -9.74 -3.31 16.42
C LYS A 96 -9.27 -2.37 17.54
N ASP A 97 -7.97 -2.33 17.79
CA ASP A 97 -7.39 -1.49 18.84
C ASP A 97 -7.44 -0.01 18.47
N LEU A 98 -7.23 0.34 17.19
CA LEU A 98 -7.40 1.69 16.69
C LEU A 98 -8.85 2.15 16.88
N SER A 99 -9.86 1.35 16.52
CA SER A 99 -11.26 1.70 16.76
C SER A 99 -11.55 1.97 18.23
N SER A 100 -10.96 1.20 19.15
CA SER A 100 -11.08 1.42 20.59
C SER A 100 -10.44 2.75 21.02
N ASP A 101 -9.25 3.06 20.51
CA ASP A 101 -8.48 4.25 20.92
C ASP A 101 -8.90 5.52 20.16
N PHE A 102 -9.55 5.41 18.99
CA PHE A 102 -9.93 6.52 18.10
C PHE A 102 -11.39 6.96 18.27
N THR A 103 -12.21 6.20 19.01
CA THR A 103 -13.61 6.58 19.29
C THR A 103 -13.76 7.13 20.70
N GLY A 104 -14.50 8.24 20.81
CA GLY A 104 -14.92 8.78 22.10
C GLY A 104 -16.14 8.05 22.67
N PRO A 105 -16.60 8.42 23.88
CA PRO A 105 -17.74 7.79 24.54
C PRO A 105 -19.06 7.81 23.74
N THR A 106 -19.19 8.74 22.79
CA THR A 106 -20.37 8.86 21.92
C THR A 106 -20.19 8.13 20.58
N GLY A 107 -19.15 7.31 20.42
CA GLY A 107 -18.82 6.61 19.17
C GLY A 107 -18.30 7.51 18.03
N ARG A 108 -17.94 8.76 18.31
CA ARG A 108 -17.40 9.71 17.32
C ARG A 108 -15.88 9.68 17.30
N CYS A 109 -15.27 9.99 16.15
CA CYS A 109 -13.82 10.14 16.01
C CYS A 109 -13.29 11.21 16.98
N ASN A 110 -12.34 10.81 17.82
CA ASN A 110 -11.72 11.68 18.81
C ASN A 110 -10.52 12.45 18.25
N ASP A 111 -9.83 13.19 19.12
CA ASP A 111 -8.71 14.05 18.75
C ASP A 111 -7.52 13.25 18.23
N LEU A 112 -7.30 12.04 18.76
CA LEU A 112 -6.24 11.15 18.33
C LEU A 112 -6.47 10.65 16.89
N ALA A 113 -7.72 10.32 16.55
CA ALA A 113 -8.11 9.96 15.18
C ALA A 113 -7.79 11.08 14.18
N ARG A 114 -8.17 12.33 14.51
CA ARG A 114 -7.88 13.49 13.65
C ARG A 114 -6.38 13.77 13.55
N ALA A 115 -5.64 13.56 14.64
CA ALA A 115 -4.19 13.65 14.63
C ALA A 115 -3.52 12.56 13.78
N ALA A 116 -4.12 11.36 13.65
CA ALA A 116 -3.64 10.29 12.77
C ALA A 116 -3.68 10.71 11.29
N ILE A 117 -4.79 11.33 10.86
CA ILE A 117 -4.93 11.88 9.51
C ILE A 117 -3.84 12.93 9.26
N ARG A 118 -3.64 13.86 10.21
CA ARG A 118 -2.60 14.88 10.09
C ARG A 118 -1.20 14.27 10.06
N LEU A 119 -0.92 13.25 10.89
CA LEU A 119 0.36 12.55 10.91
C LEU A 119 0.67 11.92 9.54
N GLY A 120 -0.32 11.28 8.91
CA GLY A 120 -0.18 10.72 7.56
C GLY A 120 0.25 11.75 6.52
N PHE A 121 -0.36 12.95 6.57
CA PHE A 121 0.03 14.06 5.71
C PHE A 121 1.44 14.58 6.02
N HIS A 122 1.77 14.78 7.30
CA HIS A 122 3.05 15.35 7.69
C HIS A 122 4.23 14.41 7.43
N ASP A 123 4.02 13.10 7.51
CA ASP A 123 5.03 12.10 7.12
C ASP A 123 5.22 12.13 5.59
N ALA A 124 4.13 12.04 4.82
CA ALA A 124 4.21 11.98 3.35
C ALA A 124 4.61 13.31 2.66
N GLY A 125 4.25 14.44 3.27
CA GLY A 125 4.29 15.77 2.66
C GLY A 125 5.68 16.38 2.52
N THR A 126 6.73 15.71 3.00
CA THR A 126 8.13 16.14 2.87
C THR A 126 8.71 15.85 1.48
N TRP A 127 8.03 15.04 0.67
CA TRP A 127 8.49 14.69 -0.68
C TRP A 127 8.52 15.89 -1.64
N SER A 128 9.63 16.02 -2.37
CA SER A 128 9.80 17.06 -3.41
C SER A 128 10.55 16.54 -4.62
N GLN A 129 9.90 16.59 -5.79
CA GLN A 129 10.51 16.15 -7.05
C GLN A 129 11.70 17.02 -7.46
N SER A 130 11.60 18.34 -7.28
CA SER A 130 12.67 19.28 -7.68
C SER A 130 13.90 19.13 -6.79
N LEU A 131 13.70 18.96 -5.47
CA LEU A 131 14.80 18.71 -4.54
C LEU A 131 15.45 17.36 -4.79
N ALA A 132 14.65 16.30 -5.00
CA ALA A 132 15.17 14.97 -5.34
C ALA A 132 15.98 14.99 -6.64
N ALA A 133 15.54 15.74 -7.67
CA ALA A 133 16.29 15.93 -8.92
C ALA A 133 17.63 16.67 -8.72
N SER A 134 17.75 17.46 -7.65
CA SER A 134 19.00 18.13 -7.24
C SER A 134 19.86 17.31 -6.27
N GLY A 135 19.49 16.06 -5.99
CA GLY A 135 20.20 15.17 -5.07
C GLY A 135 19.83 15.36 -3.59
N GLN A 136 18.75 16.08 -3.29
CA GLN A 136 18.23 16.31 -1.93
C GLN A 136 16.90 15.58 -1.77
N ASP A 137 16.96 14.31 -1.35
CA ASP A 137 15.78 13.47 -1.13
C ASP A 137 15.37 13.47 0.35
N PHE A 138 14.07 13.57 0.61
CA PHE A 138 13.44 13.61 1.93
C PHE A 138 12.42 12.49 2.13
N GLY A 139 12.37 11.49 1.24
CA GLY A 139 11.62 10.25 1.40
C GLY A 139 10.13 10.36 1.03
N GLY A 140 9.35 11.06 1.85
CA GLY A 140 7.88 11.08 1.77
C GLY A 140 7.26 10.11 2.78
N ALA A 141 6.32 9.26 2.36
CA ALA A 141 5.60 8.34 3.25
C ALA A 141 6.48 7.16 3.70
N ASP A 142 7.48 7.44 4.52
CA ASP A 142 8.56 6.52 4.90
C ASP A 142 8.67 6.31 6.43
N GLY A 143 7.81 6.95 7.22
CA GLY A 143 7.81 6.87 8.67
C GLY A 143 8.89 7.71 9.35
N SER A 144 9.63 8.52 8.59
CA SER A 144 10.76 9.30 9.09
C SER A 144 10.35 10.28 10.18
N LEU A 145 9.13 10.82 10.13
CA LEU A 145 8.64 11.77 11.13
C LEU A 145 8.73 11.18 12.55
N VAL A 146 8.37 9.89 12.69
CA VAL A 146 8.38 9.17 13.96
C VAL A 146 9.76 8.61 14.28
N LEU A 147 10.50 8.13 13.27
CA LEU A 147 11.76 7.39 13.44
C LEU A 147 12.99 8.29 13.64
N PHE A 148 13.03 9.48 13.03
CA PHE A 148 14.22 10.33 12.97
C PHE A 148 14.07 11.68 13.70
N GLY A 149 13.13 11.76 14.64
CA GLY A 149 13.05 12.90 15.56
C GLY A 149 12.50 14.20 14.95
N GLU A 150 11.85 14.12 13.79
CA GLU A 150 11.29 15.28 13.10
C GLU A 150 10.13 15.93 13.87
N ILE A 151 9.57 15.23 14.85
CA ILE A 151 8.57 15.77 15.78
C ILE A 151 9.03 17.03 16.52
N SER A 152 10.34 17.26 16.62
CA SER A 152 10.92 18.47 17.23
C SER A 152 10.77 19.73 16.37
N ARG A 153 10.43 19.61 15.08
CA ARG A 153 10.27 20.74 14.17
C ARG A 153 8.97 21.49 14.46
N GLY A 154 8.98 22.80 14.26
CA GLY A 154 7.87 23.69 14.66
C GLY A 154 6.54 23.42 13.94
N GLU A 155 6.61 22.98 12.69
CA GLU A 155 5.49 22.59 11.84
C GLU A 155 4.79 21.31 12.34
N ASN A 156 5.51 20.45 13.08
CA ASN A 156 5.00 19.18 13.60
C ASN A 156 4.38 19.28 15.00
N ARG A 157 4.35 20.48 15.60
CA ARG A 157 3.71 20.71 16.91
C ARG A 157 2.27 20.21 16.93
N GLY A 158 1.88 19.57 18.03
CA GLY A 158 0.57 18.97 18.23
C GLY A 158 0.44 17.54 17.70
N LEU A 159 1.50 16.97 17.12
CA LEU A 159 1.55 15.56 16.72
C LEU A 159 2.15 14.64 17.79
N GLU A 160 2.57 15.17 18.93
CA GLU A 160 3.33 14.42 19.95
C GLU A 160 2.55 13.23 20.48
N GLY A 161 1.24 13.42 20.75
CA GLY A 161 0.35 12.36 21.22
C GLY A 161 0.18 11.22 20.21
N ILE A 162 0.00 11.56 18.93
CA ILE A 162 -0.17 10.54 17.88
C ILE A 162 1.14 9.85 17.52
N VAL A 163 2.28 10.55 17.57
CA VAL A 163 3.61 9.95 17.44
C VAL A 163 3.87 8.95 18.57
N ALA A 164 3.47 9.26 19.81
CA ALA A 164 3.56 8.32 20.92
C ALA A 164 2.66 7.08 20.70
N ALA A 165 1.44 7.27 20.17
CA ALA A 165 0.55 6.17 19.81
C ALA A 165 1.12 5.30 18.67
N ALA A 166 1.69 5.91 17.62
CA ALA A 166 2.35 5.18 16.53
C ALA A 166 3.51 4.31 17.06
N LYS A 167 4.35 4.84 17.95
CA LYS A 167 5.41 4.04 18.61
C LYS A 167 4.84 2.89 19.45
N LYS A 168 3.78 3.13 20.22
CA LYS A 168 3.06 2.09 21.00
C LYS A 168 2.58 0.96 20.07
N TYR A 169 1.93 1.30 18.95
CA TYR A 169 1.41 0.32 18.02
C TYR A 169 2.51 -0.40 17.24
N GLN A 170 3.56 0.30 16.81
CA GLN A 170 4.72 -0.34 16.17
C GLN A 170 5.34 -1.38 17.09
N ASN A 171 5.56 -1.05 18.37
CA ASN A 171 6.10 -1.97 19.35
C ASN A 171 5.18 -3.18 19.59
N LYS A 172 3.85 -2.98 19.56
CA LYS A 172 2.87 -4.05 19.78
C LYS A 172 2.76 -5.00 18.59
N TYR A 173 2.70 -4.45 17.38
CA TYR A 173 2.33 -5.19 16.16
C TYR A 173 3.53 -5.56 15.28
N GLY A 174 4.66 -4.87 15.40
CA GLY A 174 5.87 -5.14 14.62
C GLY A 174 5.76 -4.78 13.13
N VAL A 175 4.80 -3.92 12.76
CA VAL A 175 4.63 -3.42 11.39
C VAL A 175 5.62 -2.30 11.07
N GLY A 176 5.86 -2.04 9.78
CA GLY A 176 6.64 -0.89 9.34
C GLY A 176 6.02 0.43 9.80
N MET A 177 6.83 1.42 10.15
CA MET A 177 6.31 2.71 10.63
C MET A 177 5.54 3.46 9.53
N ALA A 178 6.07 3.46 8.30
CA ALA A 178 5.40 4.05 7.13
C ALA A 178 3.99 3.48 6.95
N ASP A 179 3.90 2.14 6.83
CA ASP A 179 2.62 1.44 6.67
C ASP A 179 1.68 1.73 7.84
N LEU A 180 2.20 1.73 9.09
CA LEU A 180 1.40 2.02 10.28
C LEU A 180 0.81 3.42 10.24
N ILE A 181 1.61 4.45 9.91
CA ILE A 181 1.15 5.83 9.85
C ILE A 181 0.04 5.98 8.80
N GLN A 182 0.25 5.46 7.59
CA GLN A 182 -0.74 5.57 6.51
C GLN A 182 -1.99 4.72 6.80
N TYR A 183 -1.83 3.56 7.44
CA TYR A 183 -2.94 2.73 7.90
C TYR A 183 -3.76 3.43 8.98
N MET A 184 -3.11 4.04 9.98
CA MET A 184 -3.78 4.81 11.03
C MET A 184 -4.56 6.00 10.46
N ALA A 185 -3.98 6.73 9.50
CA ALA A 185 -4.67 7.82 8.81
C ALA A 185 -5.90 7.33 8.04
N THR A 186 -5.80 6.20 7.34
CA THR A 186 -6.90 5.60 6.57
C THR A 186 -7.98 4.98 7.46
N HIS A 187 -7.62 4.41 8.62
CA HIS A 187 -8.58 3.86 9.58
C HIS A 187 -9.40 4.94 10.30
N ALA A 188 -8.88 6.18 10.36
CA ALA A 188 -9.51 7.28 11.09
C ALA A 188 -10.70 7.93 10.37
N VAL A 189 -10.98 7.55 9.11
CA VAL A 189 -12.06 8.12 8.26
C VAL A 189 -13.28 7.22 8.14
#